data_AF-A0A067BPK7-F1
#
_entry.id   AF-A0A067BPK7-F1
#
_cell.length_a   1.000
_cell.length_b   1.000
_cell.length_c   1.000
_cell.angle_alpha   90.00
_cell.angle_beta   90.00
_cell.angle_gamma   90.00
#
_symmetry.space_group_name_H-M   'P 1'
#
loop_
_entity.id
_entity.type
_entity.pdbx_description
1 polymer ?
#
loop_
_entity_poly.entity_id
_entity_poly.type
_entity_poly.pdbx_seq_one_letter_code
_entity_poly.pdbx_strand_id
1 'polypeptide(L)'
;MPWLPLPLLLLLVLGLATADDACHLPHHPTSATTRLSGGQIEYIFGQPREPGAIYRACVKGVVTCFEDDGNADGDEDDPVSCHKADAQRRLGLATQHTHLLWPLATLCYQIESPFTLTEMDVIQNAMNGIVTPTGVSMLTLDECKASPRAQGLCGGCAHYVSIHQRPHRRGTYAAVGYLQKAGQDINLQPSAFKHGSGTIMHEMLHAFGVSHEHVHPASEAIVLRGHKLAASRNNYVLRREAFVTQYDKHSIMHYGHGVCLPKNKSVKYCNIEESEADGCVVPTAADCDEEASSVLGQRDGMSPGDIRTLQVLYELPTTMTQRDVSVDDDVPS
;
A
#
# COMPACT_ATOMS: atom_id res chain seq x y z
N MET A 1 -22.46 -15.24 -87.64
CA MET A 1 -21.63 -15.78 -86.54
C MET A 1 -21.16 -14.61 -85.70
N PRO A 2 -21.08 -14.69 -84.36
CA PRO A 2 -21.65 -15.66 -83.41
C PRO A 2 -22.70 -15.00 -82.45
N TRP A 3 -23.66 -15.76 -81.90
CA TRP A 3 -23.81 -16.13 -80.47
C TRP A 3 -24.25 -15.00 -79.50
N LEU A 4 -25.43 -15.19 -78.87
CA LEU A 4 -25.79 -14.54 -77.59
C LEU A 4 -25.06 -15.22 -76.41
N PRO A 5 -24.94 -14.51 -75.29
CA PRO A 5 -25.31 -15.08 -73.99
C PRO A 5 -26.28 -14.20 -73.17
N LEU A 6 -26.89 -14.83 -72.16
CA LEU A 6 -27.88 -14.24 -71.24
C LEU A 6 -27.34 -13.04 -70.43
N PRO A 7 -28.23 -12.14 -69.95
CA PRO A 7 -27.87 -11.19 -68.90
C PRO A 7 -27.60 -11.94 -67.59
N LEU A 8 -26.39 -11.77 -67.05
CA LEU A 8 -25.96 -12.34 -65.79
C LEU A 8 -26.70 -11.66 -64.63
N LEU A 9 -27.45 -12.42 -63.84
CA LEU A 9 -28.14 -11.89 -62.65
C LEU A 9 -27.09 -11.54 -61.59
N LEU A 10 -26.85 -10.23 -61.38
CA LEU A 10 -25.90 -9.77 -60.37
C LEU A 10 -26.51 -9.94 -58.97
N LEU A 11 -26.29 -11.11 -58.37
CA LEU A 11 -26.54 -11.34 -56.95
C LEU A 11 -25.59 -10.46 -56.15
N LEU A 12 -26.09 -9.30 -55.73
CA LEU A 12 -25.41 -8.44 -54.78
C LEU A 12 -25.42 -9.14 -53.42
N VAL A 13 -24.41 -9.98 -53.18
CA VAL A 13 -24.13 -10.50 -51.84
C VAL A 13 -23.70 -9.31 -51.02
N LEU A 14 -24.68 -8.71 -50.32
CA LEU A 14 -24.43 -7.90 -49.15
C LEU A 14 -23.74 -8.81 -48.13
N GLY A 15 -22.40 -8.84 -48.22
CA GLY A 15 -21.57 -9.27 -47.13
C GLY A 15 -21.90 -8.36 -45.97
N LEU A 16 -22.74 -8.85 -45.05
CA LEU A 16 -22.77 -8.36 -43.70
C LEU A 16 -21.35 -8.54 -43.18
N ALA A 17 -20.57 -7.47 -43.26
CA ALA A 17 -19.41 -7.32 -42.40
C ALA A 17 -19.98 -7.31 -40.99
N THR A 18 -20.02 -8.49 -40.37
CA THR A 18 -20.15 -8.61 -38.93
C THR A 18 -19.08 -7.70 -38.37
N ALA A 19 -19.49 -6.62 -37.71
CA ALA A 19 -18.56 -5.77 -36.99
C ALA A 19 -17.74 -6.71 -36.10
N ASP A 20 -16.42 -6.69 -36.27
CA ASP A 20 -15.52 -7.57 -35.53
C ASP A 20 -15.62 -7.12 -34.07
N ASP A 21 -16.46 -7.83 -33.29
CA ASP A 21 -16.87 -7.54 -31.89
C ASP A 21 -15.69 -7.73 -30.94
N ALA A 22 -14.65 -6.94 -31.18
CA ALA A 22 -13.32 -7.08 -30.63
C ALA A 22 -12.92 -5.80 -29.90
N CYS A 23 -12.50 -5.96 -28.66
CA CYS A 23 -12.20 -4.88 -27.77
C CYS A 23 -10.68 -4.62 -27.77
N HIS A 24 -10.29 -3.38 -28.01
CA HIS A 24 -8.90 -2.96 -27.78
C HIS A 24 -8.65 -2.74 -26.30
N LEU A 25 -7.57 -3.33 -25.79
CA LEU A 25 -7.21 -3.26 -24.38
C LEU A 25 -6.18 -2.14 -24.14
N PRO A 26 -6.28 -1.39 -23.04
CA PRO A 26 -5.22 -0.49 -22.62
C PRO A 26 -3.96 -1.29 -22.28
N HIS A 27 -2.79 -0.76 -22.62
CA HIS A 27 -1.52 -1.47 -22.49
C HIS A 27 -1.17 -1.70 -21.00
N HIS A 28 -1.03 -2.95 -20.60
CA HIS A 28 -0.78 -3.34 -19.21
C HIS A 28 0.57 -4.09 -19.12
N PRO A 29 1.48 -3.75 -18.20
CA PRO A 29 2.86 -4.28 -18.19
C PRO A 29 2.98 -5.80 -17.96
N THR A 30 1.88 -6.49 -17.62
CA THR A 30 1.83 -7.92 -17.29
C THR A 30 1.03 -8.76 -18.30
N SER A 31 0.39 -8.16 -19.31
CA SER A 31 -0.35 -8.89 -20.36
C SER A 31 0.13 -8.48 -21.75
N ALA A 32 0.50 -9.49 -22.55
CA ALA A 32 0.86 -9.31 -23.95
C ALA A 32 -0.37 -9.16 -24.88
N THR A 33 -1.59 -9.36 -24.37
CA THR A 33 -2.83 -9.33 -25.15
C THR A 33 -3.32 -7.90 -25.33
N THR A 34 -3.17 -7.35 -26.54
CA THR A 34 -3.60 -5.97 -26.88
C THR A 34 -5.03 -5.89 -27.44
N ARG A 35 -5.69 -7.03 -27.66
CA ARG A 35 -7.03 -7.15 -28.25
C ARG A 35 -7.70 -8.42 -27.74
N LEU A 36 -8.97 -8.33 -27.35
CA LEU A 36 -9.85 -9.49 -27.14
C LEU A 36 -10.74 -9.65 -28.37
N SER A 37 -10.81 -10.84 -28.97
CA SER A 37 -11.83 -11.15 -29.98
C SER A 37 -13.18 -11.49 -29.33
N GLY A 38 -14.27 -11.45 -30.10
CA GLY A 38 -15.61 -11.79 -29.61
C GLY A 38 -15.65 -13.20 -29.01
N GLY A 39 -16.11 -13.31 -27.76
CA GLY A 39 -16.15 -14.57 -27.00
C GLY A 39 -14.81 -15.01 -26.38
N GLN A 40 -13.73 -14.24 -26.51
CA GLN A 40 -12.47 -14.51 -25.81
C GLN A 40 -12.51 -13.94 -24.38
N ILE A 41 -12.10 -14.75 -23.41
CA ILE A 41 -11.93 -14.34 -22.01
C ILE A 41 -10.45 -14.30 -21.60
N GLU A 42 -10.12 -13.44 -20.64
CA GLU A 42 -8.79 -13.33 -20.02
C GLU A 42 -8.95 -13.13 -18.51
N TYR A 43 -8.39 -14.03 -17.70
CA TYR A 43 -8.34 -13.87 -16.25
C TYR A 43 -7.37 -12.74 -15.89
N ILE A 44 -7.86 -11.74 -15.16
CA ILE A 44 -7.10 -10.57 -14.72
C ILE A 44 -6.78 -10.62 -13.22
N PHE A 45 -7.49 -11.44 -12.45
CA PHE A 45 -7.17 -11.82 -11.06
C PHE A 45 -7.60 -13.28 -10.80
N GLY A 46 -6.86 -14.02 -9.96
CA GLY A 46 -7.11 -15.44 -9.66
C GLY A 46 -6.81 -16.42 -10.82
N GLN A 47 -7.18 -17.68 -10.63
CA GLN A 47 -7.19 -18.75 -11.64
C GLN A 47 -8.63 -19.19 -11.96
N PRO A 48 -8.87 -19.88 -13.09
CA PRO A 48 -10.19 -20.43 -13.42
C PRO A 48 -10.71 -21.38 -12.35
N ARG A 49 -11.97 -21.22 -11.96
CA ARG A 49 -12.69 -21.94 -10.89
C ARG A 49 -12.19 -21.66 -9.47
N GLU A 50 -11.50 -20.54 -9.25
CA GLU A 50 -11.24 -20.02 -7.91
C GLU A 50 -12.35 -19.02 -7.52
N PRO A 51 -13.15 -19.27 -6.47
CA PRO A 51 -14.18 -18.33 -6.04
C PRO A 51 -13.62 -16.92 -5.78
N GLY A 52 -14.16 -15.92 -6.47
CA GLY A 52 -13.71 -14.53 -6.39
C GLY A 52 -12.53 -14.18 -7.31
N ALA A 53 -12.11 -15.08 -8.21
CA ALA A 53 -11.28 -14.73 -9.36
C ALA A 53 -12.07 -13.81 -10.31
N ILE A 54 -11.37 -12.98 -11.09
CA ILE A 54 -12.01 -12.04 -12.02
C ILE A 54 -11.40 -12.17 -13.40
N TYR A 55 -12.26 -12.36 -14.39
CA TYR A 55 -11.91 -12.36 -15.80
C TYR A 55 -12.60 -11.22 -16.55
N ARG A 56 -12.07 -10.89 -17.73
CA ARG A 56 -12.64 -9.91 -18.66
C ARG A 56 -12.97 -10.55 -20.00
N ALA A 57 -14.04 -10.09 -20.62
CA ALA A 57 -14.48 -10.48 -21.96
C ALA A 57 -14.83 -9.24 -22.79
N CYS A 58 -14.91 -9.40 -24.11
CA CYS A 58 -15.51 -8.40 -24.98
C CYS A 58 -16.98 -8.75 -25.25
N VAL A 59 -17.90 -7.90 -24.79
CA VAL A 59 -19.35 -8.07 -24.94
C VAL A 59 -19.88 -6.90 -25.75
N LYS A 60 -20.33 -7.16 -26.99
CA LYS A 60 -20.89 -6.14 -27.92
C LYS A 60 -19.97 -4.92 -28.11
N GLY A 61 -18.67 -5.16 -28.26
CA GLY A 61 -17.64 -4.12 -28.41
C GLY A 61 -17.24 -3.38 -27.13
N VAL A 62 -17.75 -3.78 -25.95
CA VAL A 62 -17.38 -3.19 -24.65
C VAL A 62 -16.65 -4.23 -23.79
N VAL A 63 -15.57 -3.81 -23.11
CA VAL A 63 -14.89 -4.67 -22.13
C VAL A 63 -15.77 -4.78 -20.89
N THR A 64 -16.16 -5.99 -20.52
CA THR A 64 -16.92 -6.27 -19.29
C THR A 64 -16.14 -7.29 -18.45
N CYS A 65 -16.19 -7.14 -17.13
CA CYS A 65 -15.53 -8.06 -16.21
C CYS A 65 -16.56 -8.82 -15.37
N PHE A 66 -16.18 -10.01 -14.96
CA PHE A 66 -17.04 -11.01 -14.34
C PHE A 66 -16.28 -11.68 -13.19
N GLU A 67 -17.00 -12.07 -12.14
CA GLU A 67 -16.43 -12.74 -10.98
C GLU A 67 -16.80 -14.23 -10.99
N ASP A 68 -15.77 -15.08 -11.08
CA ASP A 68 -15.89 -16.55 -11.09
C ASP A 68 -16.35 -17.03 -9.71
N ASP A 69 -17.50 -17.69 -9.63
CA ASP A 69 -18.06 -18.19 -8.37
C ASP A 69 -17.44 -19.54 -7.91
N GLY A 70 -16.58 -20.14 -8.76
CA GLY A 70 -15.92 -21.43 -8.54
C GLY A 70 -16.74 -22.66 -8.94
N ASN A 71 -17.97 -22.50 -9.44
CA ASN A 71 -18.82 -23.60 -9.89
C ASN A 71 -18.51 -23.98 -11.34
N ALA A 72 -18.66 -25.28 -11.65
CA ALA A 72 -18.68 -25.76 -13.02
C ALA A 72 -20.14 -25.94 -13.48
N ASP A 73 -20.40 -25.67 -14.75
CA ASP A 73 -21.70 -25.86 -15.42
C ASP A 73 -22.86 -24.99 -14.87
N GLY A 74 -22.54 -23.79 -14.36
CA GLY A 74 -23.51 -22.77 -13.95
C GLY A 74 -24.03 -21.87 -15.09
N ASP A 75 -24.91 -20.91 -14.74
CA ASP A 75 -25.32 -19.80 -15.62
C ASP A 75 -24.19 -18.74 -15.75
N GLU A 76 -24.41 -17.67 -16.53
CA GLU A 76 -23.41 -16.61 -16.77
C GLU A 76 -23.04 -15.86 -15.47
N ASP A 77 -21.74 -15.74 -15.16
CA ASP A 77 -21.20 -15.11 -13.95
C ASP A 77 -21.65 -13.65 -13.77
N ASP A 78 -21.66 -13.17 -12.52
CA ASP A 78 -22.11 -11.81 -12.19
C ASP A 78 -21.17 -10.73 -12.77
N PRO A 79 -21.68 -9.71 -13.49
CA PRO A 79 -20.86 -8.64 -14.04
C PRO A 79 -20.39 -7.68 -12.94
N VAL A 80 -19.08 -7.51 -12.83
CA VAL A 80 -18.42 -6.65 -11.84
C VAL A 80 -17.60 -5.53 -12.50
N SER A 81 -17.28 -4.50 -11.72
CA SER A 81 -16.31 -3.49 -12.14
C SER A 81 -14.95 -4.15 -12.42
N CYS A 82 -14.33 -3.88 -13.56
CA CYS A 82 -12.96 -4.34 -13.85
C CYS A 82 -11.95 -3.85 -12.81
N HIS A 83 -12.20 -2.70 -12.17
CA HIS A 83 -11.39 -2.21 -11.06
C HIS A 83 -11.56 -3.02 -9.77
N LYS A 84 -12.51 -3.96 -9.69
CA LYS A 84 -12.56 -4.95 -8.60
C LYS A 84 -11.36 -5.91 -8.71
N ALA A 85 -10.91 -6.26 -9.92
CA ALA A 85 -9.66 -7.00 -10.10
C ALA A 85 -8.45 -6.16 -9.67
N ASP A 86 -8.45 -4.86 -9.96
CA ASP A 86 -7.39 -3.96 -9.48
C ASP A 86 -7.43 -3.79 -7.95
N ALA A 87 -8.61 -3.79 -7.32
CA ALA A 87 -8.77 -3.79 -5.87
C ALA A 87 -8.33 -5.12 -5.21
N GLN A 88 -8.47 -6.25 -5.92
CA GLN A 88 -7.96 -7.55 -5.49
C GLN A 88 -6.46 -7.75 -5.83
N ARG A 89 -5.89 -6.97 -6.77
CA ARG A 89 -4.44 -6.88 -7.07
C ARG A 89 -3.72 -6.02 -6.02
N ARG A 90 -3.43 -6.64 -4.88
CA ARG A 90 -2.81 -6.04 -3.68
C ARG A 90 -1.39 -5.46 -3.97
N LEU A 91 -1.22 -4.13 -3.88
CA LEU A 91 0.04 -3.34 -4.01
C LEU A 91 0.01 -2.15 -3.01
N GLY A 92 1.08 -1.67 -2.30
CA GLY A 92 1.17 -0.49 -1.31
C GLY A 92 1.55 -0.66 0.22
N LEU A 93 1.92 0.35 1.01
CA LEU A 93 2.86 0.09 2.15
C LEU A 93 2.46 -0.65 3.47
N ALA A 94 1.35 -1.38 3.54
CA ALA A 94 1.00 -2.18 4.71
C ALA A 94 1.26 -3.69 4.53
N THR A 95 1.35 -4.44 5.63
CA THR A 95 1.52 -5.90 5.56
C THR A 95 0.29 -6.59 4.93
N GLN A 96 0.49 -7.29 3.81
CA GLN A 96 -0.56 -8.12 3.17
C GLN A 96 -1.04 -9.30 4.03
N HIS A 97 -0.31 -9.62 5.09
CA HIS A 97 -0.65 -10.71 5.99
C HIS A 97 -1.71 -10.22 6.98
N THR A 98 -2.98 -10.55 6.73
CA THR A 98 -4.09 -10.27 7.67
C THR A 98 -3.84 -10.83 9.08
N HIS A 99 -3.04 -11.90 9.19
CA HIS A 99 -2.59 -12.46 10.46
C HIS A 99 -1.58 -11.58 11.23
N LEU A 100 -1.05 -10.53 10.60
CA LEU A 100 -0.20 -9.49 11.20
C LEU A 100 -0.94 -8.16 11.42
N LEU A 101 -2.27 -8.14 11.27
CA LEU A 101 -3.10 -7.00 11.65
C LEU A 101 -3.75 -7.23 13.02
N TRP A 102 -3.89 -6.16 13.80
CA TRP A 102 -4.51 -6.24 15.12
C TRP A 102 -6.03 -6.51 14.99
N PRO A 103 -6.58 -7.53 15.68
CA PRO A 103 -8.01 -7.83 15.61
C PRO A 103 -8.88 -6.62 15.96
N LEU A 104 -9.96 -6.43 15.18
CA LEU A 104 -10.94 -5.35 15.39
C LEU A 104 -10.29 -3.94 15.44
N ALA A 105 -9.24 -3.72 14.64
CA ALA A 105 -8.46 -2.48 14.60
C ALA A 105 -7.93 -2.01 15.97
N THR A 106 -7.73 -2.95 16.91
CA THR A 106 -7.44 -2.64 18.32
C THR A 106 -6.10 -3.19 18.75
N LEU A 107 -5.15 -2.29 18.99
CA LEU A 107 -3.82 -2.61 19.53
C LEU A 107 -3.87 -2.60 21.06
N CYS A 108 -3.48 -3.70 21.70
CA CYS A 108 -3.36 -3.76 23.15
C CYS A 108 -1.93 -3.43 23.59
N TYR A 109 -1.77 -2.65 24.66
CA TYR A 109 -0.46 -2.24 25.16
C TYR A 109 -0.33 -2.30 26.69
N GLN A 110 0.93 -2.28 27.13
CA GLN A 110 1.35 -2.07 28.51
C GLN A 110 2.55 -1.11 28.51
N ILE A 111 2.61 -0.23 29.51
CA ILE A 111 3.77 0.65 29.74
C ILE A 111 4.58 0.03 30.88
N GLU A 112 5.81 -0.40 30.60
CA GLU A 112 6.65 -1.15 31.54
C GLU A 112 7.79 -0.31 32.16
N SER A 113 8.18 0.80 31.52
CA SER A 113 9.24 1.68 32.02
C SER A 113 8.70 2.90 32.77
N PRO A 114 9.41 3.40 33.78
CA PRO A 114 9.06 4.66 34.45
C PRO A 114 9.40 5.84 33.54
N PHE A 115 8.47 6.21 32.67
CA PHE A 115 8.49 7.47 31.96
C PHE A 115 8.17 8.62 32.94
N THR A 116 8.77 9.79 32.73
CA THR A 116 8.37 11.01 33.44
C THR A 116 6.94 11.42 33.11
N LEU A 117 6.30 12.26 33.94
CA LEU A 117 4.95 12.77 33.66
C LEU A 117 4.87 13.48 32.29
N THR A 118 5.92 14.20 31.89
CA THR A 118 6.02 14.85 30.58
C THR A 118 6.12 13.83 29.45
N GLU A 119 6.96 12.80 29.58
CA GLU A 119 7.05 11.73 28.57
C GLU A 119 5.75 10.94 28.45
N MET A 120 5.07 10.68 29.57
CA MET A 120 3.74 10.05 29.59
C MET A 120 2.70 10.90 28.86
N ASP A 121 2.68 12.22 29.08
CA ASP A 121 1.78 13.13 28.35
C ASP A 121 2.06 13.11 26.84
N VAL A 122 3.33 13.15 26.43
CA VAL A 122 3.70 13.07 25.01
C VAL A 122 3.34 11.69 24.39
N ILE A 123 3.45 10.59 25.15
CA ILE A 123 2.95 9.26 24.72
C ILE A 123 1.42 9.31 24.52
N GLN A 124 0.67 9.85 25.48
CA GLN A 124 -0.79 9.94 25.35
C GLN A 124 -1.22 10.85 24.19
N ASN A 125 -0.53 11.97 23.98
CA ASN A 125 -0.76 12.85 22.83
C ASN A 125 -0.43 12.15 21.50
N ALA A 126 0.60 11.30 21.44
CA ALA A 126 0.87 10.46 20.27
C ALA A 126 -0.25 9.43 20.01
N MET A 127 -0.71 8.72 21.04
CA MET A 127 -1.81 7.75 20.95
C MET A 127 -3.11 8.43 20.49
N ASN A 128 -3.50 9.53 21.12
CA ASN A 128 -4.69 10.31 20.77
C ASN A 128 -4.62 10.87 19.35
N GLY A 129 -3.45 11.35 18.93
CA GLY A 129 -3.22 11.86 17.58
C GLY A 129 -3.32 10.78 16.50
N ILE A 130 -3.11 9.49 16.83
CA ILE A 130 -3.39 8.38 15.91
C ILE A 130 -4.86 7.96 15.96
N VAL A 131 -5.38 7.67 17.16
CA VAL A 131 -6.74 7.12 17.37
C VAL A 131 -7.82 8.05 16.83
N THR A 132 -7.72 9.35 17.11
CA THR A 132 -8.78 10.33 16.78
C THR A 132 -9.05 10.47 15.28
N PRO A 133 -8.06 10.72 14.39
CA PRO A 133 -8.32 10.86 12.96
C PRO A 133 -8.53 9.53 12.22
N THR A 134 -8.00 8.40 12.72
CA THR A 134 -8.03 7.13 11.98
C THR A 134 -9.18 6.20 12.36
N GLY A 135 -9.64 6.25 13.61
CA GLY A 135 -10.64 5.32 14.15
C GLY A 135 -10.07 3.97 14.61
N VAL A 136 -8.75 3.73 14.51
CA VAL A 136 -8.12 2.58 15.19
C VAL A 136 -8.22 2.77 16.70
N SER A 137 -8.18 1.69 17.46
CA SER A 137 -8.23 1.73 18.93
C SER A 137 -6.89 1.30 19.55
N MET A 138 -6.55 1.91 20.68
CA MET A 138 -5.51 1.43 21.58
C MET A 138 -6.13 1.18 22.96
N LEU A 139 -5.84 0.03 23.56
CA LEU A 139 -6.33 -0.32 24.90
C LEU A 139 -5.18 -0.76 25.78
N THR A 140 -5.20 -0.36 27.05
CA THR A 140 -4.40 -1.03 28.07
C THR A 140 -4.85 -2.48 28.24
N LEU A 141 -3.99 -3.33 28.81
CA LEU A 141 -4.37 -4.70 29.15
C LEU A 141 -5.60 -4.81 30.06
N ASP A 142 -5.83 -3.83 30.93
CA ASP A 142 -6.97 -3.86 31.86
C ASP A 142 -8.27 -3.40 31.19
N GLU A 143 -8.22 -2.41 30.30
CA GLU A 143 -9.35 -2.04 29.44
C GLU A 143 -9.72 -3.17 28.46
N CYS A 144 -8.72 -3.90 27.93
CA CYS A 144 -8.97 -5.09 27.12
C CYS A 144 -9.74 -6.15 27.91
N LYS A 145 -9.28 -6.48 29.13
CA LYS A 145 -9.93 -7.48 30.01
C LYS A 145 -11.34 -7.05 30.45
N ALA A 146 -11.56 -5.75 30.64
CA ALA A 146 -12.86 -5.19 30.99
C ALA A 146 -13.83 -5.13 29.79
N SER A 147 -13.34 -5.24 28.56
CA SER A 147 -14.16 -5.19 27.34
C SER A 147 -15.06 -6.41 27.20
N PRO A 148 -16.36 -6.25 26.86
CA PRO A 148 -17.22 -7.40 26.54
C PRO A 148 -16.77 -8.14 25.26
N ARG A 149 -15.83 -7.57 24.49
CA ARG A 149 -15.23 -8.18 23.30
C ARG A 149 -13.84 -8.78 23.57
N ALA A 150 -13.39 -8.88 24.83
CA ALA A 150 -12.04 -9.34 25.22
C ALA A 150 -11.55 -10.58 24.44
N GLN A 151 -12.40 -11.61 24.28
CA GLN A 151 -12.06 -12.85 23.59
C GLN A 151 -11.68 -12.65 22.10
N GLY A 152 -12.24 -11.63 21.44
CA GLY A 152 -11.94 -11.26 20.04
C GLY A 152 -10.87 -10.17 19.90
N LEU A 153 -10.36 -9.63 21.01
CA LEU A 153 -9.33 -8.59 21.04
C LEU A 153 -7.97 -9.20 21.37
N CYS A 154 -6.93 -8.85 20.61
CA CYS A 154 -5.54 -9.07 21.01
C CYS A 154 -5.21 -10.50 21.50
N GLY A 155 -5.80 -11.51 20.86
CA GLY A 155 -5.63 -12.93 21.25
C GLY A 155 -6.22 -13.27 22.62
N GLY A 156 -7.37 -12.70 22.99
CA GLY A 156 -7.95 -12.85 24.33
C GLY A 156 -7.24 -11.99 25.38
N CYS A 157 -6.77 -10.79 24.98
CA CYS A 157 -5.92 -9.91 25.77
C CYS A 157 -4.57 -10.53 26.22
N ALA A 158 -4.14 -11.64 25.61
CA ALA A 158 -2.86 -12.28 25.90
C ALA A 158 -1.70 -11.68 25.09
N HIS A 159 -1.98 -11.03 23.96
CA HIS A 159 -0.99 -10.43 23.08
C HIS A 159 -1.02 -8.91 23.21
N TYR A 160 0.15 -8.28 23.31
CA TYR A 160 0.24 -6.85 23.56
C TYR A 160 1.62 -6.27 23.23
N VAL A 161 1.65 -4.97 22.98
CA VAL A 161 2.87 -4.17 22.91
C VAL A 161 3.38 -3.84 24.31
N SER A 162 4.65 -4.14 24.62
CA SER A 162 5.34 -3.54 25.75
C SER A 162 6.02 -2.25 25.29
N ILE A 163 5.64 -1.12 25.89
CA ILE A 163 6.26 0.19 25.70
C ILE A 163 7.27 0.42 26.82
N HIS A 164 8.54 0.55 26.45
CA HIS A 164 9.65 0.69 27.41
C HIS A 164 10.70 1.71 26.95
N GLN A 165 11.56 2.13 27.89
CA GLN A 165 12.69 3.03 27.68
C GLN A 165 13.96 2.31 28.12
N ARG A 166 14.38 1.29 27.36
CA ARG A 166 15.57 0.51 27.66
C ARG A 166 16.79 1.00 26.86
N PRO A 167 17.98 1.16 27.49
CA PRO A 167 19.22 1.37 26.78
C PRO A 167 19.48 0.22 25.81
N HIS A 168 19.45 0.50 24.52
CA HIS A 168 19.60 -0.52 23.49
C HIS A 168 20.29 0.04 22.23
N ARG A 169 21.16 -0.78 21.63
CA ARG A 169 21.97 -0.42 20.45
C ARG A 169 21.19 -0.06 19.19
N ARG A 170 19.89 -0.40 19.12
CA ARG A 170 19.02 -0.05 17.99
C ARG A 170 18.35 1.31 18.14
N GLY A 171 18.54 2.03 19.24
CA GLY A 171 17.88 3.31 19.47
C GLY A 171 16.40 3.12 19.82
N THR A 172 15.57 4.01 19.29
CA THR A 172 14.10 3.88 19.23
C THR A 172 13.73 2.86 18.14
N TYR A 173 12.79 1.96 18.41
CA TYR A 173 12.31 0.97 17.43
C TYR A 173 11.01 0.28 17.87
N ALA A 174 10.25 -0.23 16.90
CA ALA A 174 9.08 -1.09 17.07
C ALA A 174 9.16 -2.38 16.24
N ALA A 175 8.33 -3.36 16.61
CA ALA A 175 7.96 -4.44 15.70
C ALA A 175 6.94 -3.95 14.65
N VAL A 176 7.00 -4.47 13.42
CA VAL A 176 6.00 -4.18 12.38
C VAL A 176 4.83 -5.15 12.51
N GLY A 177 3.63 -4.63 12.82
CA GLY A 177 2.37 -5.38 12.90
C GLY A 177 2.18 -6.19 14.18
N TYR A 178 1.10 -6.97 14.18
CA TYR A 178 0.65 -7.85 15.25
C TYR A 178 1.41 -9.19 15.22
N LEU A 179 2.38 -9.37 16.12
CA LEU A 179 3.22 -10.57 16.17
C LEU A 179 2.61 -11.76 16.93
N GLN A 180 1.31 -11.70 17.25
CA GLN A 180 0.56 -12.75 17.98
C GLN A 180 1.29 -13.26 19.24
N LYS A 181 1.85 -12.33 20.04
CA LYS A 181 2.58 -12.66 21.27
C LYS A 181 2.41 -11.61 22.36
N ALA A 182 2.64 -12.02 23.60
CA ALA A 182 2.83 -11.10 24.72
C ALA A 182 4.11 -10.26 24.55
N GLY A 183 4.08 -9.00 24.99
CA GLY A 183 5.26 -8.14 25.10
C GLY A 183 6.06 -7.95 23.80
N GLN A 184 5.40 -7.64 22.67
CA GLN A 184 6.13 -7.18 21.48
C GLN A 184 6.70 -5.77 21.71
N ASP A 185 7.96 -5.54 21.38
CA ASP A 185 8.68 -4.32 21.79
C ASP A 185 8.23 -3.07 21.00
N ILE A 186 7.97 -1.98 21.74
CA ILE A 186 8.27 -0.60 21.33
C ILE A 186 9.28 -0.02 22.35
N ASN A 187 10.46 0.38 21.88
CA ASN A 187 11.46 1.07 22.68
C ASN A 187 11.45 2.57 22.37
N LEU A 188 11.20 3.42 23.36
CA LEU A 188 11.19 4.89 23.24
C LEU A 188 12.35 5.49 24.05
N GLN A 189 13.48 5.74 23.39
CA GLN A 189 14.62 6.40 24.04
C GLN A 189 14.34 7.89 24.32
N PRO A 190 15.06 8.55 25.26
CA PRO A 190 14.87 9.97 25.56
C PRO A 190 14.98 10.92 24.35
N SER A 191 15.65 10.49 23.27
CA SER A 191 15.68 11.22 21.99
C SER A 191 14.32 11.30 21.29
N ALA A 192 13.44 10.31 21.46
CA ALA A 192 12.11 10.28 20.83
C ALA A 192 11.19 11.44 21.29
N PHE A 193 11.45 11.98 22.48
CA PHE A 193 10.65 13.04 23.11
C PHE A 193 11.14 14.46 22.79
N LYS A 194 12.27 14.61 22.07
CA LYS A 194 12.88 15.92 21.79
C LYS A 194 12.09 16.80 20.83
N HIS A 195 11.25 16.19 20.00
CA HIS A 195 10.53 16.84 18.90
C HIS A 195 9.02 16.59 19.00
N GLY A 196 8.49 16.53 20.24
CA GLY A 196 7.07 16.25 20.48
C GLY A 196 6.71 14.78 20.25
N SER A 197 5.50 14.54 19.75
CA SER A 197 4.87 13.22 19.65
C SER A 197 5.22 12.43 18.39
N GLY A 198 5.69 13.07 17.32
CA GLY A 198 5.76 12.42 16.00
C GLY A 198 6.72 11.23 15.90
N THR A 199 7.85 11.23 16.63
CA THR A 199 8.71 10.03 16.70
C THR A 199 8.01 8.85 17.38
N ILE A 200 7.15 9.11 18.36
CA ILE A 200 6.37 8.08 19.04
C ILE A 200 5.24 7.56 18.12
N MET A 201 4.61 8.47 17.37
CA MET A 201 3.61 8.10 16.36
C MET A 201 4.21 7.16 15.30
N HIS A 202 5.41 7.46 14.79
CA HIS A 202 6.15 6.61 13.83
C HIS A 202 6.29 5.15 14.31
N GLU A 203 6.71 4.95 15.55
CA GLU A 203 6.88 3.61 16.14
C GLU A 203 5.53 2.92 16.41
N MET A 204 4.47 3.67 16.72
CA MET A 204 3.12 3.12 16.86
C MET A 204 2.52 2.71 15.52
N LEU A 205 2.76 3.47 14.44
CA LEU A 205 2.37 3.10 13.07
C LEU A 205 3.06 1.81 12.61
N HIS A 206 4.33 1.61 12.96
CA HIS A 206 4.97 0.31 12.81
C HIS A 206 4.21 -0.80 13.53
N ALA A 207 3.88 -0.62 14.81
CA ALA A 207 3.14 -1.65 15.56
C ALA A 207 1.75 -1.95 14.98
N PHE A 208 1.12 -1.00 14.27
CA PHE A 208 -0.10 -1.23 13.48
C PHE A 208 0.11 -1.92 12.12
N GLY A 209 1.34 -2.09 11.64
CA GLY A 209 1.66 -2.83 10.41
C GLY A 209 2.17 -1.97 9.24
N VAL A 210 2.38 -0.67 9.45
CA VAL A 210 2.89 0.27 8.42
C VAL A 210 4.42 0.16 8.34
N SER A 211 4.98 0.08 7.13
CA SER A 211 6.45 0.07 6.92
C SER A 211 7.00 1.51 6.70
N HIS A 212 8.26 1.68 6.24
CA HIS A 212 8.81 2.99 5.89
C HIS A 212 8.46 3.45 4.47
N GLU A 213 8.04 4.69 4.29
CA GLU A 213 7.46 5.15 3.02
C GLU A 213 8.44 5.10 1.83
N HIS A 214 9.74 5.25 2.06
CA HIS A 214 10.76 5.09 1.02
C HIS A 214 10.94 3.64 0.52
N VAL A 215 10.31 2.64 1.14
CA VAL A 215 10.24 1.27 0.59
C VAL A 215 8.96 0.99 -0.21
N HIS A 216 8.19 2.04 -0.55
CA HIS A 216 7.01 1.94 -1.40
C HIS A 216 7.37 1.54 -2.85
N PRO A 217 6.64 0.61 -3.49
CA PRO A 217 6.88 0.22 -4.89
C PRO A 217 6.84 1.38 -5.89
N ALA A 218 6.06 2.42 -5.58
CA ALA A 218 5.98 3.66 -6.35
C ALA A 218 6.67 4.84 -5.64
N SER A 219 7.65 4.58 -4.77
CA SER A 219 8.49 5.61 -4.14
C SER A 219 9.23 6.39 -5.22
N GLU A 220 9.08 7.72 -5.22
CA GLU A 220 9.92 8.59 -6.04
C GLU A 220 11.31 8.82 -5.42
N ALA A 221 11.49 8.51 -4.13
CA ALA A 221 12.76 8.67 -3.43
C ALA A 221 13.78 7.58 -3.82
N ILE A 222 15.03 8.00 -4.05
CA ILE A 222 16.17 7.16 -4.38
C ILE A 222 17.03 6.87 -3.14
N VAL A 223 17.59 5.66 -3.03
CA VAL A 223 18.36 5.20 -1.85
C VAL A 223 19.87 5.41 -2.04
N LEU A 224 20.48 6.26 -1.22
CA LEU A 224 21.91 6.53 -1.23
C LEU A 224 22.72 5.45 -0.51
N ARG A 225 23.44 4.63 -1.28
CA ARG A 225 24.18 3.47 -0.77
C ARG A 225 25.41 3.84 0.07
N GLY A 226 25.88 2.89 0.87
CA GLY A 226 27.16 3.00 1.59
C GLY A 226 27.05 3.80 2.90
N HIS A 227 27.99 4.71 3.13
CA HIS A 227 28.11 5.48 4.39
C HIS A 227 27.01 6.53 4.62
N LYS A 228 26.08 6.68 3.66
CA LYS A 228 24.92 7.58 3.74
C LYS A 228 23.68 6.93 4.36
N LEU A 229 23.67 5.59 4.48
CA LEU A 229 22.58 4.86 5.13
C LEU A 229 22.64 5.10 6.66
N ALA A 230 21.58 5.70 7.21
CA ALA A 230 21.45 5.95 8.65
C ALA A 230 20.93 4.72 9.42
N ALA A 231 20.37 3.73 8.71
CA ALA A 231 19.85 2.49 9.27
C ALA A 231 20.45 1.26 8.59
N SER A 232 20.13 0.07 9.10
CA SER A 232 20.51 -1.19 8.46
C SER A 232 19.91 -1.32 7.06
N ARG A 233 20.65 -1.94 6.12
CA ARG A 233 20.31 -2.02 4.68
C ARG A 233 18.93 -2.62 4.42
N ASN A 234 18.48 -3.57 5.25
CA ASN A 234 17.17 -4.21 5.13
C ASN A 234 15.98 -3.25 5.33
N ASN A 235 16.19 -2.06 5.89
CA ASN A 235 15.16 -1.03 6.00
C ASN A 235 14.95 -0.24 4.69
N TYR A 236 15.79 -0.47 3.68
CA TYR A 236 15.74 0.21 2.37
C TYR A 236 15.40 -0.74 1.20
N VAL A 237 15.05 -1.99 1.50
CA VAL A 237 14.63 -3.01 0.52
C VAL A 237 13.16 -2.82 0.19
N LEU A 238 12.79 -2.78 -1.09
CA LEU A 238 11.43 -2.47 -1.52
C LEU A 238 10.41 -3.51 -1.01
N ARG A 239 9.25 -3.03 -0.56
CA ARG A 239 8.11 -3.87 -0.20
C ARG A 239 7.31 -4.23 -1.44
N ARG A 240 7.76 -5.25 -2.17
CA ARG A 240 7.12 -5.72 -3.42
C ARG A 240 5.66 -6.16 -3.24
N GLU A 241 5.32 -6.77 -2.10
CA GLU A 241 4.00 -7.37 -1.81
C GLU A 241 3.15 -6.47 -0.92
N ALA A 242 2.32 -5.66 -1.60
CA ALA A 242 1.78 -4.40 -1.12
C ALA A 242 0.24 -4.33 -0.72
N PHE A 243 -0.36 -3.23 -0.22
CA PHE A 243 -1.78 -2.76 -0.22
C PHE A 243 -1.91 -1.17 -0.19
N VAL A 244 -2.61 -0.49 -1.13
CA VAL A 244 -2.27 0.91 -1.61
C VAL A 244 -3.10 2.03 -0.99
N THR A 245 -2.37 2.88 -0.29
CA THR A 245 -2.46 4.34 -0.38
C THR A 245 -1.45 4.89 -1.41
N GLN A 246 -1.66 6.13 -1.84
CA GLN A 246 -0.74 6.83 -2.75
C GLN A 246 0.60 7.10 -2.02
N TYR A 247 1.72 7.05 -2.76
CA TYR A 247 3.03 7.42 -2.21
C TYR A 247 3.00 8.83 -1.64
N ASP A 248 3.45 8.99 -0.40
CA ASP A 248 3.35 10.25 0.35
C ASP A 248 4.73 10.72 0.82
N LYS A 249 5.30 11.69 0.09
CA LYS A 249 6.59 12.31 0.44
C LYS A 249 6.58 13.02 1.82
N HIS A 250 5.41 13.37 2.34
CA HIS A 250 5.21 14.00 3.65
C HIS A 250 4.88 13.01 4.77
N SER A 251 4.74 11.71 4.46
CA SER A 251 4.46 10.68 5.46
C SER A 251 5.47 10.75 6.61
N ILE A 252 4.96 10.64 7.84
CA ILE A 252 5.78 10.50 9.04
C ILE A 252 6.62 9.21 9.01
N MET A 253 6.26 8.25 8.15
CA MET A 253 6.98 7.01 7.91
C MET A 253 8.12 7.16 6.91
N HIS A 254 8.25 8.28 6.21
CA HIS A 254 9.39 8.54 5.33
C HIS A 254 10.69 8.76 6.12
N TYR A 255 11.82 8.39 5.53
CA TYR A 255 13.15 8.74 6.02
C TYR A 255 13.60 10.09 5.48
N GLY A 256 14.30 10.89 6.30
CA GLY A 256 15.06 12.07 5.85
C GLY A 256 16.56 11.80 5.65
N HIS A 257 17.01 10.54 5.81
CA HIS A 257 18.43 10.18 5.81
C HIS A 257 18.71 8.88 5.04
N GLY A 258 19.70 8.94 4.13
CA GLY A 258 20.02 7.85 3.22
C GLY A 258 19.06 7.71 2.04
N VAL A 259 18.12 8.65 1.89
CA VAL A 259 17.21 8.79 0.76
C VAL A 259 17.10 10.25 0.35
N CYS A 260 16.73 10.52 -0.90
CA CYS A 260 16.44 11.86 -1.43
C CYS A 260 15.50 11.74 -2.64
N LEU A 261 14.83 12.83 -3.05
CA LEU A 261 14.16 12.90 -4.34
C LEU A 261 15.20 13.17 -5.46
N PRO A 262 15.08 12.55 -6.65
CA PRO A 262 16.03 12.76 -7.74
C PRO A 262 15.73 14.03 -8.55
N LYS A 263 16.77 14.77 -8.94
CA LYS A 263 16.69 15.89 -9.89
C LYS A 263 16.12 15.50 -11.25
N ASN A 264 16.38 14.26 -11.69
CA ASN A 264 15.93 13.75 -12.99
C ASN A 264 15.03 12.53 -12.82
N LYS A 265 13.72 12.77 -12.69
CA LYS A 265 12.69 11.72 -12.56
C LYS A 265 12.57 10.81 -13.80
N SER A 266 13.23 11.12 -14.92
CA SER A 266 13.23 10.26 -16.13
C SER A 266 14.27 9.13 -16.08
N VAL A 267 15.16 9.11 -15.07
CA VAL A 267 16.20 8.07 -14.93
C VAL A 267 15.67 6.93 -14.05
N LYS A 268 15.75 5.69 -14.54
CA LYS A 268 15.56 4.50 -13.69
C LYS A 268 16.76 4.37 -12.75
N TYR A 269 16.62 4.83 -11.51
CA TYR A 269 17.63 4.63 -10.47
C TYR A 269 17.53 3.22 -9.85
N CYS A 270 18.66 2.66 -9.43
CA CYS A 270 18.71 1.34 -8.84
C CYS A 270 18.33 1.35 -7.34
N ASN A 271 17.35 0.52 -6.97
CA ASN A 271 17.03 0.21 -5.58
C ASN A 271 18.20 -0.49 -4.87
N ILE A 272 18.18 -0.62 -3.53
CA ILE A 272 19.33 -1.17 -2.79
C ILE A 272 19.68 -2.63 -3.15
N GLU A 273 18.73 -3.36 -3.72
CA GLU A 273 18.83 -4.75 -4.17
C GLU A 273 19.22 -4.91 -5.66
N GLU A 274 19.20 -3.82 -6.45
CA GLU A 274 19.51 -3.81 -7.89
C GLU A 274 20.95 -3.37 -8.18
N SER A 275 21.37 -3.48 -9.43
CA SER A 275 22.68 -3.09 -9.96
C SER A 275 22.56 -2.56 -11.39
N GLU A 276 23.65 -2.03 -11.94
CA GLU A 276 23.73 -1.58 -13.32
C GLU A 276 23.37 -2.69 -14.33
N ALA A 277 23.51 -3.97 -13.95
CA ALA A 277 23.08 -5.12 -14.76
C ALA A 277 21.54 -5.21 -14.90
N ASP A 278 20.78 -4.60 -14.00
CA ASP A 278 19.31 -4.53 -13.99
C ASP A 278 18.77 -3.32 -14.80
N GLY A 279 19.64 -2.71 -15.62
CA GLY A 279 19.28 -1.62 -16.53
C GLY A 279 18.94 -0.30 -15.84
N CYS A 280 19.54 -0.04 -14.67
CA CYS A 280 19.34 1.16 -13.86
C CYS A 280 20.66 1.88 -13.55
N VAL A 281 20.55 3.13 -13.08
CA VAL A 281 21.70 3.94 -12.64
C VAL A 281 21.84 3.87 -11.13
N VAL A 282 23.02 3.53 -10.61
CA VAL A 282 23.26 3.55 -9.16
C VAL A 282 23.27 5.01 -8.66
N PRO A 283 22.35 5.41 -7.76
CA PRO A 283 22.20 6.80 -7.35
C PRO A 283 23.39 7.31 -6.52
N THR A 284 23.72 8.59 -6.73
CA THR A 284 24.75 9.33 -6.00
C THR A 284 24.16 10.59 -5.34
N ALA A 285 24.91 11.23 -4.45
CA ALA A 285 24.48 12.51 -3.89
C ALA A 285 24.34 13.65 -4.92
N ALA A 286 24.97 13.53 -6.11
CA ALA A 286 24.81 14.51 -7.17
C ALA A 286 23.41 14.45 -7.82
N ASP A 287 22.76 13.28 -7.76
CA ASP A 287 21.41 13.03 -8.28
C ASP A 287 20.31 13.62 -7.40
N CYS A 288 20.58 13.86 -6.11
CA CYS A 288 19.60 14.39 -5.16
C CYS A 288 19.21 15.84 -5.45
N ASP A 289 17.91 16.12 -5.47
CA ASP A 289 17.38 17.47 -5.38
C ASP A 289 17.20 17.83 -3.90
N GLU A 290 18.13 18.60 -3.34
CA GLU A 290 18.13 18.95 -1.91
C GLU A 290 16.92 19.83 -1.51
N GLU A 291 16.41 20.65 -2.43
CA GLU A 291 15.26 21.52 -2.18
C GLU A 291 13.97 20.70 -2.15
N ALA A 292 13.74 19.87 -3.18
CA ALA A 292 12.60 18.96 -3.22
C ALA A 292 12.66 17.90 -2.11
N SER A 293 13.85 17.48 -1.68
CA SER A 293 14.04 16.50 -0.59
C SER A 293 13.79 17.07 0.81
N SER A 294 13.70 18.39 0.97
CA SER A 294 13.55 19.05 2.29
C SER A 294 12.26 18.65 3.02
N VAL A 295 11.23 18.19 2.28
CA VAL A 295 9.96 17.70 2.82
C VAL A 295 10.05 16.29 3.44
N LEU A 296 11.09 15.52 3.09
CA LEU A 296 11.21 14.12 3.47
C LEU A 296 11.60 13.97 4.94
N GLY A 297 10.92 13.09 5.66
CA GLY A 297 11.32 12.70 7.00
C GLY A 297 10.89 13.67 8.11
N GLN A 298 9.88 14.49 7.87
CA GLN A 298 9.20 15.26 8.92
C GLN A 298 8.78 14.37 10.11
N ARG A 299 8.74 14.94 11.31
CA ARG A 299 8.33 14.26 12.56
C ARG A 299 7.40 15.12 13.41
N ASP A 300 6.61 15.97 12.76
CA ASP A 300 5.69 16.91 13.39
C ASP A 300 4.32 16.25 13.65
N GLY A 301 3.86 15.38 12.76
CA GLY A 301 2.60 14.65 12.88
C GLY A 301 2.34 13.70 11.71
N MET A 302 1.22 12.97 11.75
CA MET A 302 0.77 12.16 10.62
C MET A 302 0.30 13.03 9.46
N SER A 303 0.65 12.64 8.23
CA SER A 303 0.09 13.22 7.01
C SER A 303 -1.34 12.72 6.73
N PRO A 304 -2.07 13.33 5.77
CA PRO A 304 -3.32 12.77 5.26
C PRO A 304 -3.14 11.36 4.68
N GLY A 305 -1.98 11.06 4.07
CA GLY A 305 -1.64 9.73 3.57
C GLY A 305 -1.45 8.70 4.69
N ASP A 306 -0.78 9.04 5.79
CA ASP A 306 -0.65 8.17 6.97
C ASP A 306 -2.03 7.80 7.55
N ILE A 307 -2.90 8.81 7.70
CA ILE A 307 -4.28 8.62 8.21
C ILE A 307 -5.07 7.70 7.29
N ARG A 308 -5.04 7.97 5.97
CA ARG A 308 -5.69 7.14 4.97
C ARG A 308 -5.14 5.71 4.97
N THR A 309 -3.86 5.53 5.26
CA THR A 309 -3.19 4.22 5.26
C THR A 309 -3.73 3.34 6.37
N LEU A 310 -3.84 3.85 7.60
CA LEU A 310 -4.47 3.10 8.67
C LEU A 310 -5.96 2.82 8.43
N GLN A 311 -6.70 3.80 7.90
CA GLN A 311 -8.13 3.61 7.59
C GLN A 311 -8.35 2.49 6.57
N VAL A 312 -7.61 2.52 5.46
CA VAL A 312 -7.69 1.50 4.40
C VAL A 312 -7.18 0.14 4.89
N LEU A 313 -6.09 0.11 5.67
CA LEU A 313 -5.52 -1.13 6.22
C LEU A 313 -6.47 -1.87 7.17
N TYR A 314 -7.22 -1.13 7.98
CA TYR A 314 -8.12 -1.69 8.99
C TYR A 314 -9.60 -1.71 8.56
N GLU A 315 -9.88 -1.50 7.28
CA GLU A 315 -11.23 -1.48 6.69
C GLU A 315 -12.18 -0.48 7.39
N LEU A 316 -11.62 0.64 7.87
CA LEU A 316 -12.33 1.70 8.57
C LEU A 316 -12.87 2.75 7.57
N PRO A 317 -13.91 3.53 7.93
CA PRO A 317 -14.41 4.61 7.10
C PRO A 317 -13.31 5.62 6.75
N THR A 318 -13.04 5.79 5.45
CA THR A 318 -12.01 6.73 4.99
C THR A 318 -12.48 8.18 5.11
N THR A 319 -11.78 8.99 5.88
CA THR A 319 -12.04 10.45 5.97
C THR A 319 -11.16 11.27 5.04
N MET A 320 -10.08 10.68 4.51
CA MET A 320 -9.13 11.32 3.59
C MET A 320 -9.26 10.76 2.17
N THR A 321 -9.31 11.64 1.17
CA THR A 321 -9.30 11.30 -0.25
C THR A 321 -7.88 11.23 -0.81
N GLN A 322 -7.71 10.70 -2.03
CA GLN A 322 -6.41 10.75 -2.73
C GLN A 322 -5.98 12.20 -3.06
N ARG A 323 -6.94 13.13 -3.22
CA ARG A 323 -6.60 14.55 -3.42
C ARG A 323 -5.93 15.13 -2.18
N ASP A 324 -6.43 14.80 -1.00
CA ASP A 324 -5.87 15.31 0.26
C ASP A 324 -4.44 14.81 0.53
N VAL A 325 -4.01 13.71 -0.11
CA VAL A 325 -2.61 13.23 -0.10
C VAL A 325 -1.72 13.99 -1.10
N SER A 326 -2.29 14.58 -2.16
CA SER A 326 -1.57 15.28 -3.23
C SER A 326 -1.62 16.81 -3.15
N VAL A 327 -2.50 17.40 -2.34
CA VAL A 327 -2.64 18.87 -2.25
C VAL A 327 -1.37 19.56 -1.69
N ASP A 328 -0.51 18.84 -0.97
CA ASP A 328 0.78 19.37 -0.52
C ASP A 328 1.84 19.50 -1.67
N ASP A 329 1.48 19.24 -2.93
CA ASP A 329 2.23 19.68 -4.12
C ASP A 329 1.84 21.10 -4.60
N ASP A 330 0.68 21.62 -4.20
CA ASP A 330 0.05 22.84 -4.77
C ASP A 330 0.22 24.11 -3.90
N VAL A 331 1.08 24.09 -2.87
CA VAL A 331 1.42 25.32 -2.11
C VAL A 331 2.33 26.21 -2.96
N PRO A 332 1.91 27.43 -3.38
CA PRO A 332 2.77 28.32 -4.15
C PRO A 332 3.89 28.89 -3.28
N SER A 333 5.07 29.04 -3.88
CA SER A 333 6.27 29.68 -3.30
C SER A 333 6.06 31.16 -2.97
#